data_AF-A0A7C5TTI1-F1
#
_entry.id   AF-A0A7C5TTI1-F1
#
_cell.length_a   1.000
_cell.length_b   1.000
_cell.length_c   1.000
_cell.angle_alpha   90.00
_cell.angle_beta   90.00
_cell.angle_gamma   90.00
#
_symmetry.space_group_name_H-M   'P 1'
#
loop_
_entity.id
_entity.type
_entity.pdbx_description
1 polymer ?
#
loop_
_entity_poly.entity_id
_entity_poly.type
_entity_poly.pdbx_seq_one_letter_code
_entity_poly.pdbx_strand_id
1 'polypeptide(L)'
;MLDVPLPRDPEDRLWIAPHDVLFHVPWPALPVASGESLVESARFTLIPGAAAGAVLLQEAPRCPATAALSGSPSRDLPLVERELQELGETIPGARVVDPVGRNGFLEILGEHELVHLAGHAVFLDGLPMASGLHTSGEYVSVHDLAATRMAARFVSFGVCSGLRVAPAEGGRYAGFLLALMAGGVRTVTGPVAPVTDLAAYTFDLRFHQVLSHTGDPSRAYGDAIAAVRELDPSPGVWGNFPLYGDHRSWTIQ
;
A
#
# COMPACT_ATOMS: atom_id res chain seq x y z
N MET A 1 -18.41 -10.96 10.34
CA MET A 1 -19.26 -9.75 10.42
C MET A 1 -18.66 -8.86 11.49
N LEU A 2 -18.41 -7.59 11.16
CA LEU A 2 -17.94 -6.59 12.10
C LEU A 2 -19.15 -5.99 12.83
N ASP A 3 -19.23 -6.21 14.14
CA ASP A 3 -20.33 -5.74 14.99
C ASP A 3 -19.81 -4.65 15.94
N VAL A 4 -19.33 -3.55 15.36
CA VAL A 4 -18.96 -2.34 16.09
C VAL A 4 -19.67 -1.12 15.49
N PRO A 5 -19.98 -0.09 16.30
CA PRO A 5 -20.55 1.15 15.77
C PRO A 5 -19.60 1.77 14.74
N LEU A 6 -20.10 1.99 13.52
CA LEU A 6 -19.41 2.76 12.51
C LEU A 6 -19.65 4.25 12.73
N PRO A 7 -18.72 5.12 12.28
CA PRO A 7 -18.96 6.56 12.27
C PRO A 7 -20.22 6.90 11.49
N ARG A 8 -20.96 7.92 11.97
CA ARG A 8 -22.21 8.35 11.33
C ARG A 8 -22.00 9.51 10.36
N ASP A 9 -20.98 10.32 10.60
CA ASP A 9 -20.59 11.38 9.68
C ASP A 9 -19.79 10.76 8.52
N PRO A 10 -20.18 10.98 7.26
CA PRO A 10 -19.41 10.48 6.11
C PRO A 10 -17.99 11.06 6.01
N GLU A 11 -17.69 12.15 6.70
CA GLU A 11 -16.35 12.73 6.80
C GLU A 11 -15.51 12.14 7.94
N ASP A 12 -16.14 11.43 8.88
CA ASP A 12 -15.42 10.74 9.94
C ASP A 12 -14.57 9.60 9.35
N ARG A 13 -13.46 9.36 10.02
CA ARG A 13 -12.37 8.52 9.55
C ARG A 13 -12.02 7.48 10.61
N LEU A 14 -12.20 6.21 10.27
CA LEU A 14 -11.96 5.08 11.16
C LEU A 14 -10.51 4.58 11.06
N TRP A 15 -9.87 4.40 12.21
CA TRP A 15 -8.51 3.87 12.31
C TRP A 15 -8.57 2.53 13.03
N ILE A 16 -8.14 1.48 12.35
CA ILE A 16 -8.24 0.10 12.84
C ILE A 16 -6.84 -0.44 13.10
N ALA A 17 -6.59 -0.90 14.32
CA ALA A 17 -5.33 -1.56 14.67
C ALA A 17 -5.52 -3.09 14.71
N PRO A 18 -5.30 -3.82 13.60
CA PRO A 18 -5.33 -5.28 13.62
C PRO A 18 -4.23 -5.84 14.54
N HIS A 19 -4.49 -7.04 15.07
CA HIS A 19 -3.52 -7.82 15.81
C HIS A 19 -3.50 -9.26 15.27
N ASP A 20 -2.30 -9.83 15.17
CA ASP A 20 -2.08 -11.21 14.72
C ASP A 20 -2.71 -11.53 13.35
N VAL A 21 -3.47 -12.61 13.24
CA VAL A 21 -4.12 -13.04 11.98
C VAL A 21 -5.02 -11.97 11.35
N LEU A 22 -5.42 -10.95 12.11
CA LEU A 22 -6.22 -9.84 11.60
C LEU A 22 -5.47 -8.95 10.60
N PHE A 23 -4.13 -9.02 10.53
CA PHE A 23 -3.37 -8.33 9.49
C PHE A 23 -3.70 -8.82 8.07
N HIS A 24 -4.23 -10.04 7.95
CA HIS A 24 -4.53 -10.69 6.66
C HIS A 24 -6.02 -10.83 6.38
N VAL A 25 -6.88 -10.29 7.25
CA VAL A 25 -8.32 -10.23 6.98
C VAL A 25 -8.57 -9.29 5.80
N PRO A 26 -9.44 -9.64 4.85
CA PRO A 26 -9.84 -8.75 3.77
C PRO A 26 -10.76 -7.65 4.31
N TRP A 27 -10.19 -6.72 5.08
CA TRP A 27 -10.90 -5.64 5.76
C TRP A 27 -11.86 -4.87 4.87
N PRO A 28 -11.53 -4.51 3.61
CA PRO A 28 -12.45 -3.80 2.72
C PRO A 28 -13.74 -4.56 2.49
N ALA A 29 -13.62 -5.89 2.40
CA ALA A 29 -14.72 -6.80 2.10
C ALA A 29 -15.40 -7.36 3.35
N LEU A 30 -14.97 -6.96 4.55
CA LEU A 30 -15.56 -7.44 5.78
C LEU A 30 -17.00 -6.92 5.89
N PRO A 31 -18.02 -7.80 5.99
CA PRO A 31 -19.40 -7.35 6.08
C PRO A 31 -19.65 -6.70 7.44
N VAL A 32 -20.37 -5.57 7.43
CA VAL A 32 -20.84 -4.87 8.63
C VAL A 32 -22.29 -5.29 8.93
N ALA A 33 -22.88 -4.76 10.01
CA ALA A 33 -24.23 -5.16 10.44
C ALA A 33 -25.33 -4.94 9.38
N SER A 34 -25.18 -3.98 8.46
CA SER A 34 -26.11 -3.78 7.33
C SER A 34 -26.01 -4.85 6.24
N GLY A 35 -24.95 -5.66 6.25
CA GLY A 35 -24.61 -6.61 5.18
C GLY A 35 -23.73 -6.01 4.07
N GLU A 36 -23.56 -4.69 4.04
CA GLU A 36 -22.62 -4.00 3.16
C GLU A 36 -21.18 -4.28 3.58
N SER A 37 -20.23 -4.07 2.66
CA SER A 37 -18.82 -4.19 2.99
C SER A 37 -18.31 -2.96 3.76
N LEU A 38 -17.24 -3.13 4.54
CA LEU A 38 -16.68 -2.06 5.36
C LEU A 38 -16.25 -0.85 4.51
N VAL A 39 -15.67 -1.08 3.34
CA VAL A 39 -15.22 0.00 2.44
C VAL A 39 -16.38 0.82 1.86
N GLU A 40 -17.57 0.24 1.75
CA GLU A 40 -18.80 0.95 1.34
C GLU A 40 -19.43 1.73 2.50
N SER A 41 -19.20 1.27 3.73
CA SER A 41 -19.89 1.76 4.92
C SER A 41 -19.11 2.83 5.68
N ALA A 42 -17.78 2.89 5.53
CA ALA A 42 -16.93 3.82 6.27
C ALA A 42 -15.62 4.14 5.52
N ARG A 43 -15.12 5.37 5.69
CA ARG A 43 -13.74 5.71 5.35
C ARG A 43 -12.84 5.16 6.45
N PHE A 44 -11.98 4.20 6.12
CA PHE A 44 -11.09 3.58 7.11
C PHE A 44 -9.65 3.45 6.63
N THR A 45 -8.76 3.17 7.57
CA THR A 45 -7.38 2.75 7.32
C THR A 45 -6.95 1.79 8.41
N LEU A 46 -5.96 0.96 8.09
CA LEU A 46 -5.31 0.08 9.04
C LEU A 46 -4.05 0.76 9.60
N ILE A 47 -3.71 0.48 10.85
CA ILE A 47 -2.47 0.91 11.49
C ILE A 47 -1.83 -0.26 12.22
N PRO A 48 -0.50 -0.38 12.27
CA PRO A 48 0.18 -1.51 12.90
C PRO A 48 0.02 -1.53 14.42
N GLY A 49 -0.51 -0.44 15.00
CA GLY A 49 -0.81 -0.28 16.41
C GLY A 49 -1.22 1.16 16.72
N ALA A 50 -1.90 1.36 17.85
CA ALA A 50 -2.41 2.66 18.26
C ALA A 50 -1.31 3.73 18.39
N ALA A 51 -0.10 3.35 18.82
CA ALA A 51 1.03 4.27 18.91
C ALA A 51 1.44 4.84 17.54
N ALA A 52 1.43 4.03 16.48
CA ALA A 52 1.69 4.50 15.12
C ALA A 52 0.61 5.49 14.67
N GLY A 53 -0.67 5.17 14.92
CA GLY A 53 -1.77 6.09 14.66
C GLY A 53 -1.62 7.43 15.40
N ALA A 54 -1.26 7.40 16.69
CA ALA A 54 -1.04 8.61 17.48
C ALA A 54 0.07 9.50 16.92
N VAL A 55 1.18 8.90 16.43
CA VAL A 55 2.27 9.63 15.78
C VAL A 55 1.80 10.28 14.47
N LEU A 56 1.05 9.56 13.64
CA LEU A 56 0.52 10.10 12.40
C LEU A 56 -0.38 11.32 12.66
N LEU A 57 -1.22 11.25 13.69
CA LEU A 57 -2.13 12.33 14.06
C LEU A 57 -1.43 13.61 14.58
N GLN A 58 -0.17 13.54 15.02
CA GLN A 58 0.57 14.73 15.51
C GLN A 58 0.92 15.72 14.39
N GLU A 59 1.02 15.28 13.15
CA GLU A 59 1.36 16.13 12.01
C GLU A 59 0.18 16.25 11.05
N ALA A 60 0.03 17.42 10.43
CA ALA A 60 -0.90 17.58 9.33
C ALA A 60 -0.44 16.75 8.10
N PRO A 61 -1.36 16.09 7.39
CA PRO A 61 -1.06 15.44 6.11
C PRO A 61 -0.57 16.48 5.09
N ARG A 62 0.30 16.06 4.18
CA ARG A 62 0.89 16.92 3.15
C ARG A 62 1.03 16.15 1.84
N CYS A 63 0.85 16.84 0.72
CA CYS A 63 1.12 16.27 -0.59
C CYS A 63 2.60 15.89 -0.69
N PRO A 64 2.95 14.67 -1.15
CA PRO A 64 4.32 14.33 -1.49
C PRO A 64 4.88 15.31 -2.52
N ALA A 65 6.05 15.88 -2.26
CA ALA A 65 6.67 16.88 -3.13
C ALA A 65 7.44 16.26 -4.30
N THR A 66 7.90 15.02 -4.13
CA THR A 66 8.67 14.27 -5.14
C THR A 66 8.12 12.87 -5.27
N ALA A 67 8.11 12.35 -6.49
CA ALA A 67 7.60 11.03 -6.80
C ALA A 67 8.59 10.24 -7.66
N ALA A 68 8.77 8.96 -7.35
CA ALA A 68 9.53 8.03 -8.18
C ALA A 68 8.74 6.74 -8.40
N LEU A 69 8.78 6.25 -9.63
CA LEU A 69 8.10 5.04 -10.07
C LEU A 69 9.15 4.07 -10.59
N SER A 70 9.06 2.82 -10.19
CA SER A 70 9.94 1.78 -10.70
C SER A 70 9.18 0.47 -10.87
N GLY A 71 9.69 -0.40 -11.72
CA GLY A 71 9.13 -1.73 -11.81
C GLY A 71 10.12 -2.75 -12.35
N SER A 72 9.67 -4.01 -12.32
CA SER A 72 10.42 -5.15 -12.81
C SER A 72 9.48 -6.01 -13.65
N PRO A 73 9.27 -5.70 -14.94
CA PRO A 73 8.38 -6.47 -15.80
C PRO A 73 8.89 -7.91 -15.98
N SER A 74 7.97 -8.84 -16.18
CA SER A 74 8.25 -10.24 -16.46
C SER A 74 7.18 -10.82 -17.37
N ARG A 75 7.38 -12.04 -17.89
CA ARG A 75 6.42 -12.69 -18.80
C ARG A 75 5.01 -12.80 -18.21
N ASP A 76 4.91 -12.99 -16.91
CA ASP A 76 3.68 -13.12 -16.14
C ASP A 76 3.15 -11.80 -15.56
N LEU A 77 3.90 -10.70 -15.71
CA LEU A 77 3.49 -9.33 -15.36
C LEU A 77 3.61 -8.39 -16.59
N PRO A 78 2.87 -8.67 -17.68
CA PRO A 78 2.96 -7.89 -18.91
C PRO A 78 2.46 -6.44 -18.79
N LEU A 79 1.70 -6.09 -17.74
CA LEU A 79 1.13 -4.75 -17.58
C LEU A 79 2.07 -3.77 -16.87
N VAL A 80 3.16 -4.22 -16.24
CA VAL A 80 4.08 -3.36 -15.48
C VAL A 80 4.65 -2.21 -16.31
N GLU A 81 5.08 -2.46 -17.55
CA GLU A 81 5.61 -1.38 -18.42
C GLU A 81 4.54 -0.32 -18.71
N ARG A 82 3.31 -0.78 -18.97
CA ARG A 82 2.16 0.09 -19.23
C ARG A 82 1.73 0.86 -17.98
N GLU A 83 1.76 0.20 -16.83
CA GLU A 83 1.48 0.79 -15.52
C GLU A 83 2.41 1.98 -15.26
N LEU A 84 3.72 1.78 -15.38
CA LEU A 84 4.72 2.83 -15.14
C LEU A 84 4.56 4.00 -16.10
N GLN A 85 4.24 3.74 -17.37
CA GLN A 85 3.97 4.78 -18.35
C GLN A 85 2.76 5.63 -17.93
N GLU A 86 1.61 4.99 -17.69
CA GLU A 86 0.36 5.70 -17.39
C GLU A 86 0.42 6.39 -16.01
N LEU A 87 1.10 5.80 -15.02
CA LEU A 87 1.35 6.44 -13.74
C LEU A 87 2.30 7.64 -13.88
N GLY A 88 3.31 7.56 -14.75
CA GLY A 88 4.20 8.68 -15.05
C GLY A 88 3.47 9.88 -15.68
N GLU A 89 2.43 9.62 -16.47
CA GLU A 89 1.54 10.65 -17.01
C GLU A 89 0.55 11.19 -15.95
N THR A 90 0.14 10.34 -15.00
CA THR A 90 -0.86 10.65 -13.97
C THR A 90 -0.30 11.43 -12.79
N ILE A 91 0.96 11.21 -12.42
CA ILE A 91 1.59 11.77 -11.22
C ILE A 91 2.52 12.91 -11.63
N PRO A 92 2.16 14.18 -11.34
CA PRO A 92 2.96 15.32 -11.75
C PRO A 92 4.40 15.25 -11.26
N GLY A 93 5.36 15.37 -12.18
CA GLY A 93 6.79 15.37 -11.86
C GLY A 93 7.34 14.02 -11.42
N ALA A 94 6.60 12.92 -11.59
CA ALA A 94 7.09 11.59 -11.28
C ALA A 94 8.29 11.21 -12.14
N ARG A 95 9.35 10.72 -11.47
CA ARG A 95 10.53 10.18 -12.13
C ARG A 95 10.35 8.67 -12.31
N VAL A 96 10.21 8.22 -13.55
CA VAL A 96 10.25 6.78 -13.87
C VAL A 96 11.71 6.32 -13.92
N VAL A 97 12.05 5.30 -13.12
CA VAL A 97 13.39 4.71 -13.03
C VAL A 97 13.27 3.21 -13.26
N ASP A 98 13.50 2.78 -14.50
CA ASP A 98 13.44 1.38 -14.94
C ASP A 98 14.51 1.13 -16.03
N PRO A 99 15.35 0.08 -15.91
CA PRO A 99 15.47 -0.84 -14.77
C PRO A 99 16.11 -0.22 -13.53
N VAL A 100 15.71 -0.69 -12.35
CA VAL A 100 16.38 -0.36 -11.07
C VAL A 100 16.94 -1.62 -10.42
N GLY A 101 18.18 -1.57 -9.93
CA GLY A 101 18.76 -2.63 -9.08
C GLY A 101 18.50 -2.38 -7.59
N ARG A 102 19.01 -3.25 -6.71
CA ARG A 102 18.76 -3.18 -5.27
C ARG A 102 19.13 -1.82 -4.66
N ASN A 103 20.36 -1.36 -4.90
CA ASN A 103 20.84 -0.11 -4.31
C ASN A 103 20.11 1.12 -4.87
N GLY A 104 19.79 1.11 -6.17
CA GLY A 104 19.04 2.21 -6.79
C GLY A 104 17.64 2.34 -6.21
N PHE A 105 16.97 1.22 -5.89
CA PHE A 105 15.66 1.28 -5.26
C PHE A 105 15.72 1.80 -3.82
N LEU A 106 16.75 1.41 -3.05
CA LEU A 106 16.97 1.97 -1.71
C LEU A 106 17.28 3.47 -1.75
N GLU A 107 18.01 3.93 -2.75
CA GLU A 107 18.26 5.36 -3.00
C GLU A 107 16.95 6.10 -3.33
N ILE A 108 16.11 5.53 -4.20
CA ILE A 108 14.77 6.08 -4.48
C ILE A 108 13.96 6.30 -3.20
N LEU A 109 13.92 5.30 -2.30
CA LEU A 109 13.26 5.41 -0.99
C LEU A 109 13.87 6.48 -0.08
N GLY A 110 15.17 6.75 -0.22
CA GLY A 110 15.91 7.78 0.51
C GLY A 110 15.74 9.21 -0.03
N GLU A 111 15.27 9.37 -1.27
CA GLU A 111 15.24 10.66 -1.96
C GLU A 111 13.83 11.16 -2.32
N HIS A 112 12.85 10.27 -2.46
CA HIS A 112 11.50 10.62 -2.94
C HIS A 112 10.44 10.42 -1.87
N GLU A 113 9.46 11.31 -1.80
CA GLU A 113 8.39 11.25 -0.79
C GLU A 113 7.25 10.29 -1.18
N LEU A 114 6.96 10.14 -2.47
CA LEU A 114 6.08 9.12 -3.04
C LEU A 114 6.92 8.10 -3.82
N VAL A 115 6.82 6.82 -3.46
CA VAL A 115 7.49 5.74 -4.19
C VAL A 115 6.49 4.68 -4.60
N HIS A 116 6.48 4.32 -5.87
CA HIS A 116 5.70 3.20 -6.39
C HIS A 116 6.64 2.12 -6.95
N LEU A 117 6.38 0.86 -6.60
CA LEU A 117 7.07 -0.31 -7.14
C LEU A 117 6.06 -1.32 -7.69
N ALA A 118 6.16 -1.65 -8.98
CA ALA A 118 5.39 -2.71 -9.63
C ALA A 118 6.28 -3.90 -10.00
N GLY A 119 5.82 -5.13 -9.75
CA GLY A 119 6.63 -6.32 -10.03
C GLY A 119 6.35 -7.50 -9.10
N HIS A 120 7.41 -8.22 -8.73
CA HIS A 120 7.31 -9.38 -7.85
C HIS A 120 7.79 -9.11 -6.44
N ALA A 121 7.23 -9.85 -5.49
CA ALA A 121 7.82 -10.04 -4.18
C ALA A 121 7.79 -11.53 -3.81
N VAL A 122 8.79 -11.95 -3.04
CA VAL A 122 8.85 -13.27 -2.44
C VAL A 122 8.75 -13.08 -0.94
N PHE A 123 7.66 -13.57 -0.35
CA PHE A 123 7.46 -13.52 1.08
C PHE A 123 7.74 -14.89 1.72
N LEU A 124 8.62 -14.91 2.71
CA LEU A 124 9.05 -16.12 3.41
C LEU A 124 8.44 -16.12 4.82
N ASP A 125 7.32 -16.80 5.02
CA ASP A 125 6.61 -16.82 6.31
C ASP A 125 7.49 -17.28 7.49
N GLY A 126 8.41 -18.23 7.25
CA GLY A 126 9.34 -18.71 8.28
C GLY A 126 10.56 -17.83 8.51
N LEU A 127 10.86 -16.90 7.59
CA LEU A 127 12.01 -15.99 7.63
C LEU A 127 11.61 -14.61 7.08
N PRO A 128 10.64 -13.92 7.70
CA PRO A 128 10.04 -12.71 7.11
C PRO A 128 11.06 -11.62 6.82
N MET A 129 12.11 -11.48 7.64
CA MET A 129 13.20 -10.52 7.43
C MET A 129 14.03 -10.76 6.15
N ALA A 130 14.04 -12.00 5.65
CA ALA A 130 14.73 -12.39 4.42
C ALA A 130 13.81 -12.36 3.18
N SER A 131 12.52 -12.03 3.34
CA SER A 131 11.62 -11.78 2.22
C SER A 131 12.15 -10.66 1.33
N GLY A 132 11.93 -10.73 0.03
CA GLY A 132 12.54 -9.82 -0.95
C GLY A 132 11.55 -9.25 -1.97
N LEU A 133 11.65 -7.96 -2.23
CA LEU A 133 11.07 -7.29 -3.39
C LEU A 133 11.99 -7.52 -4.59
N HIS A 134 11.45 -8.03 -5.69
CA HIS A 134 12.24 -8.26 -6.90
C HIS A 134 12.50 -6.94 -7.63
N THR A 135 13.77 -6.65 -7.82
CA THR A 135 14.29 -5.56 -8.65
C THR A 135 15.06 -6.17 -9.83
N SER A 136 15.70 -5.37 -10.68
CA SER A 136 16.40 -5.85 -11.87
C SER A 136 17.53 -6.83 -11.55
N GLY A 137 17.21 -8.13 -11.53
CA GLY A 137 18.15 -9.22 -11.23
C GLY A 137 18.56 -9.35 -9.76
N GLU A 138 17.99 -8.57 -8.86
CA GLU A 138 18.35 -8.50 -7.44
C GLU A 138 17.11 -8.43 -6.55
N TYR A 139 17.28 -8.62 -5.23
CA TYR A 139 16.21 -8.48 -4.25
C TYR A 139 16.53 -7.39 -3.23
N VAL A 140 15.52 -6.58 -2.90
CA VAL A 140 15.54 -5.68 -1.74
C VAL A 140 14.84 -6.41 -0.59
N SER A 141 15.60 -6.79 0.43
CA SER A 141 15.05 -7.55 1.55
C SER A 141 14.29 -6.67 2.56
N VAL A 142 13.44 -7.27 3.39
CA VAL A 142 12.85 -6.58 4.55
C VAL A 142 13.93 -6.03 5.48
N HIS A 143 15.04 -6.75 5.66
CA HIS A 143 16.20 -6.24 6.40
C HIS A 143 16.81 -4.99 5.75
N ASP A 144 16.94 -4.97 4.42
CA ASP A 144 17.44 -3.79 3.70
C ASP A 144 16.52 -2.58 3.88
N LEU A 145 15.19 -2.78 3.82
CA LEU A 145 14.23 -1.73 4.11
C LEU A 145 14.39 -1.22 5.54
N ALA A 146 14.47 -2.12 6.52
CA ALA A 146 14.61 -1.74 7.93
C ALA A 146 15.93 -0.99 8.24
N ALA A 147 16.98 -1.21 7.43
CA ALA A 147 18.25 -0.53 7.55
C ALA A 147 18.33 0.79 6.76
N THR A 148 17.34 1.07 5.91
CA THR A 148 17.34 2.25 5.03
C THR A 148 16.77 3.47 5.75
N ARG A 149 17.49 4.59 5.66
CA ARG A 149 16.94 5.89 6.04
C ARG A 149 16.07 6.41 4.89
N MET A 150 14.75 6.44 5.10
CA MET A 150 13.79 6.81 4.06
C MET A 150 13.44 8.29 4.12
N ALA A 151 13.29 8.91 2.94
CA ALA A 151 12.51 10.14 2.77
C ALA A 151 11.06 9.83 2.38
N ALA A 152 10.81 8.62 1.87
CA ALA A 152 9.48 8.16 1.52
C ALA A 152 8.47 8.34 2.66
N ARG A 153 7.36 8.99 2.35
CA ARG A 153 6.21 9.19 3.23
C ARG A 153 5.00 8.40 2.74
N PHE A 154 4.93 8.14 1.44
CA PHE A 154 3.92 7.31 0.80
C PHE A 154 4.62 6.22 -0.02
N VAL A 155 4.30 4.96 0.23
CA VAL A 155 4.74 3.84 -0.63
C VAL A 155 3.53 3.09 -1.20
N SER A 156 3.46 2.93 -2.52
CA SER A 156 2.50 2.04 -3.20
C SER A 156 3.23 0.82 -3.77
N PHE A 157 2.66 -0.35 -3.52
CA PHE A 157 3.19 -1.62 -4.01
C PHE A 157 2.20 -2.29 -4.97
N GLY A 158 2.54 -2.28 -6.25
CA GLY A 158 2.00 -3.16 -7.28
C GLY A 158 2.72 -4.52 -7.28
N VAL A 159 3.07 -5.04 -6.09
CA VAL A 159 3.77 -6.33 -5.92
C VAL A 159 2.93 -7.29 -5.08
N CYS A 160 2.80 -8.54 -5.53
CA CYS A 160 2.02 -9.56 -4.83
C CYS A 160 2.49 -9.79 -3.39
N SER A 161 1.57 -9.83 -2.43
CA SER A 161 1.89 -9.98 -0.99
C SER A 161 2.87 -8.94 -0.43
N GLY A 162 3.00 -7.77 -1.08
CA GLY A 162 3.88 -6.67 -0.66
C GLY A 162 3.57 -6.10 0.72
N LEU A 163 2.35 -6.33 1.24
CA LEU A 163 1.96 -5.89 2.59
C LEU A 163 1.86 -7.02 3.61
N ARG A 164 2.27 -8.24 3.23
CA ARG A 164 2.20 -9.39 4.13
C ARG A 164 3.13 -9.18 5.34
N VAL A 165 2.65 -9.66 6.48
CA VAL A 165 3.41 -9.74 7.74
C VAL A 165 3.34 -11.16 8.29
N ALA A 166 4.35 -11.58 9.02
CA ALA A 166 4.36 -12.87 9.71
C ALA A 166 5.02 -12.76 11.09
N PRO A 167 4.73 -13.70 12.01
CA PRO A 167 5.46 -13.79 13.27
C PRO A 167 6.97 -13.86 13.05
N ALA A 168 7.70 -13.20 13.94
CA ALA A 168 9.15 -13.16 14.00
C ALA A 168 9.63 -13.48 15.42
N GLU A 169 10.95 -13.59 15.59
CA GLU A 169 11.54 -13.84 16.91
C GLU A 169 11.14 -12.77 17.95
N GLY A 170 11.04 -13.20 19.21
CA GLY A 170 10.69 -12.31 20.32
C GLY A 170 9.22 -11.88 20.38
N GLY A 171 8.31 -12.64 19.75
CA GLY A 171 6.87 -12.35 19.77
C GLY A 171 6.45 -11.12 18.98
N ARG A 172 7.29 -10.71 18.02
CA ARG A 172 7.06 -9.56 17.14
C ARG A 172 6.52 -10.04 15.79
N TYR A 173 6.10 -9.10 14.97
CA TYR A 173 5.77 -9.34 13.57
C TYR A 173 6.80 -8.63 12.69
N ALA A 174 7.07 -9.20 11.52
CA ALA A 174 7.95 -8.62 10.52
C ALA A 174 7.37 -8.77 9.11
N GLY A 175 7.79 -7.90 8.21
CA GLY A 175 7.35 -7.86 6.82
C GLY A 175 7.61 -6.47 6.23
N PHE A 176 7.43 -6.32 4.92
CA PHE A 176 7.73 -5.06 4.23
C PHE A 176 6.91 -3.90 4.82
N LEU A 177 5.61 -4.10 5.07
CA LEU A 177 4.71 -3.12 5.68
C LEU A 177 5.27 -2.54 6.99
N LEU A 178 5.73 -3.40 7.90
CA LEU A 178 6.23 -2.97 9.21
C LEU A 178 7.61 -2.31 9.10
N ALA A 179 8.47 -2.78 8.19
CA ALA A 179 9.76 -2.15 7.93
C ALA A 179 9.60 -0.73 7.35
N LEU A 180 8.69 -0.54 6.39
CA LEU A 180 8.38 0.77 5.81
C LEU A 180 7.84 1.74 6.86
N MET A 181 6.83 1.33 7.64
CA MET A 181 6.25 2.21 8.66
C MET A 181 7.22 2.51 9.80
N ALA A 182 8.07 1.55 10.19
CA ALA A 182 9.15 1.79 11.15
C ALA A 182 10.21 2.76 10.59
N GLY A 183 10.43 2.75 9.28
CA GLY A 183 11.30 3.69 8.55
C GLY A 183 10.72 5.09 8.40
N GLY A 184 9.49 5.34 8.88
CA GLY A 184 8.83 6.65 8.85
C GLY A 184 7.84 6.84 7.70
N VAL A 185 7.61 5.81 6.87
CA VAL A 185 6.57 5.85 5.84
C VAL A 185 5.20 5.98 6.53
N ARG A 186 4.44 7.00 6.13
CA ARG A 186 3.19 7.38 6.77
C ARG A 186 1.98 6.73 6.15
N THR A 187 2.03 6.39 4.87
CA THR A 187 0.94 5.74 4.12
C THR A 187 1.52 4.63 3.26
N VAL A 188 0.94 3.44 3.35
CA VAL A 188 1.34 2.28 2.53
C VAL A 188 0.11 1.60 1.95
N THR A 189 0.13 1.28 0.66
CA THR A 189 -0.94 0.50 0.01
C THR A 189 -0.37 -0.53 -0.96
N GLY A 190 -1.17 -1.52 -1.31
CA GLY A 190 -0.77 -2.67 -2.14
C GLY A 190 -1.46 -3.94 -1.68
N PRO A 191 -1.19 -5.10 -2.31
CA PRO A 191 -1.87 -6.33 -1.95
C PRO A 191 -1.19 -7.07 -0.78
N VAL A 192 -2.00 -7.69 0.09
CA VAL A 192 -1.55 -8.52 1.23
C VAL A 192 -1.43 -10.02 0.88
N ALA A 193 -1.96 -10.41 -0.28
CA ALA A 193 -1.99 -11.78 -0.80
C ALA A 193 -1.66 -11.78 -2.31
N PRO A 194 -1.50 -12.94 -2.94
CA PRO A 194 -1.38 -13.03 -4.40
C PRO A 194 -2.61 -12.46 -5.10
N VAL A 195 -2.38 -11.63 -6.11
CA VAL A 195 -3.40 -11.01 -6.97
C VAL A 195 -2.98 -11.15 -8.44
N THR A 196 -3.90 -10.94 -9.37
CA THR A 196 -3.55 -10.92 -10.80
C THR A 196 -2.88 -9.60 -11.18
N ASP A 197 -2.02 -9.63 -12.20
CA ASP A 197 -1.38 -8.44 -12.77
C ASP A 197 -2.42 -7.36 -13.13
N LEU A 198 -3.53 -7.77 -13.76
CA LEU A 198 -4.63 -6.86 -14.11
C LEU A 198 -5.31 -6.22 -12.90
N ALA A 199 -5.48 -6.95 -11.79
CA ALA A 199 -6.09 -6.40 -10.59
C ALA A 199 -5.17 -5.37 -9.91
N ALA A 200 -3.86 -5.65 -9.83
CA ALA A 200 -2.87 -4.72 -9.31
C ALA A 200 -2.80 -3.44 -10.15
N TYR A 201 -2.57 -3.57 -11.46
CA TYR A 201 -2.59 -2.46 -12.41
C TYR A 201 -3.85 -1.59 -12.29
N THR A 202 -5.03 -2.21 -12.21
CA THR A 202 -6.30 -1.49 -12.09
C THR A 202 -6.43 -0.74 -10.77
N PHE A 203 -6.02 -1.37 -9.67
CA PHE A 203 -5.99 -0.75 -8.35
C PHE A 203 -5.06 0.46 -8.36
N ASP A 204 -3.79 0.26 -8.72
CA ASP A 204 -2.74 1.28 -8.63
C ASP A 204 -3.05 2.46 -9.55
N LEU A 205 -3.46 2.22 -10.79
CA LEU A 205 -3.83 3.27 -11.72
C LEU A 205 -5.04 4.07 -11.21
N ARG A 206 -6.13 3.40 -10.81
CA ARG A 206 -7.33 4.11 -10.31
C ARG A 206 -7.03 4.89 -9.04
N PHE A 207 -6.26 4.30 -8.13
CA PHE A 207 -5.87 4.91 -6.87
C PHE A 207 -5.08 6.20 -7.13
N HIS A 208 -4.00 6.13 -7.92
CA HIS A 208 -3.18 7.29 -8.20
C HIS A 208 -3.89 8.36 -9.03
N GLN A 209 -4.75 7.97 -9.98
CA GLN A 209 -5.62 8.92 -10.69
C GLN A 209 -6.48 9.72 -9.71
N VAL A 210 -7.25 9.06 -8.85
CA VAL A 210 -8.13 9.78 -7.91
C VAL A 210 -7.31 10.58 -6.89
N LEU A 211 -6.19 10.04 -6.42
CA LEU A 211 -5.32 10.72 -5.47
C LEU A 211 -4.73 12.02 -6.05
N SER A 212 -4.19 11.97 -7.28
CA SER A 212 -3.62 13.14 -7.95
C SER A 212 -4.64 14.27 -8.19
N HIS A 213 -5.93 13.93 -8.31
CA HIS A 213 -6.99 14.93 -8.52
C HIS A 213 -7.60 15.48 -7.23
N THR A 214 -7.60 14.69 -6.15
CA THR A 214 -8.38 15.00 -4.95
C THR A 214 -7.54 15.28 -3.71
N GLY A 215 -6.32 14.74 -3.64
CA GLY A 215 -5.48 14.79 -2.46
C GLY A 215 -6.08 14.01 -1.27
N ASP A 216 -7.04 13.11 -1.50
CA ASP A 216 -7.69 12.32 -0.44
C ASP A 216 -7.42 10.81 -0.61
N PRO A 217 -6.52 10.22 0.19
CA PRO A 217 -6.23 8.80 0.14
C PRO A 217 -7.42 7.89 0.42
N SER A 218 -8.33 8.26 1.34
CA SER A 218 -9.51 7.43 1.62
C SER A 218 -10.47 7.38 0.43
N ARG A 219 -10.63 8.52 -0.26
CA ARG A 219 -11.46 8.56 -1.47
C ARG A 219 -10.81 7.77 -2.60
N ALA A 220 -9.52 7.98 -2.82
CA ALA A 220 -8.75 7.23 -3.81
C ALA A 220 -8.82 5.72 -3.58
N TYR A 221 -8.75 5.33 -2.31
CA TYR A 221 -8.86 3.94 -1.89
C TYR A 221 -10.23 3.32 -2.20
N GLY A 222 -11.32 3.98 -1.80
CA GLY A 222 -12.67 3.49 -2.08
C GLY A 222 -12.94 3.32 -3.58
N ASP A 223 -12.53 4.32 -4.38
CA ASP A 223 -12.66 4.27 -5.84
C ASP A 223 -11.82 3.16 -6.48
N ALA A 224 -10.59 2.93 -6.00
CA ALA A 224 -9.73 1.87 -6.50
C ALA A 224 -10.29 0.47 -6.18
N ILE A 225 -10.81 0.28 -4.96
CA ILE A 225 -11.46 -0.97 -4.56
C ILE A 225 -12.71 -1.23 -5.41
N ALA A 226 -13.53 -0.21 -5.66
CA ALA A 226 -14.69 -0.32 -6.53
C ALA A 226 -14.29 -0.74 -7.97
N ALA A 227 -13.23 -0.13 -8.53
CA ALA A 227 -12.74 -0.49 -9.86
C ALA A 227 -12.26 -1.95 -9.95
N VAL A 228 -11.53 -2.45 -8.95
CA VAL A 228 -11.12 -3.88 -8.93
C VAL A 228 -12.32 -4.80 -8.78
N ARG A 229 -13.31 -4.43 -7.97
CA ARG A 229 -14.55 -5.20 -7.79
C ARG A 229 -15.39 -5.27 -9.07
N GLU A 230 -15.38 -4.24 -9.90
CA GLU A 230 -16.02 -4.26 -11.22
C GLU A 230 -15.36 -5.28 -12.17
N LEU A 231 -14.04 -5.47 -12.05
CA LEU A 231 -13.33 -6.51 -12.82
C LEU A 231 -13.62 -7.92 -12.31
N ASP A 232 -13.58 -8.12 -10.99
CA ASP A 232 -13.90 -9.38 -10.34
C ASP A 232 -14.68 -9.13 -9.04
N PRO A 233 -15.98 -9.50 -8.97
CA PRO A 233 -16.80 -9.24 -7.79
C PRO A 233 -16.40 -10.08 -6.58
N SER A 234 -15.53 -11.09 -6.74
CA SER A 234 -15.05 -11.95 -5.65
C SER A 234 -14.32 -11.15 -4.57
N PRO A 235 -14.81 -11.18 -3.30
CA PRO A 235 -14.12 -10.55 -2.17
C PRO A 235 -12.66 -10.96 -1.99
N GLY A 236 -12.32 -12.17 -2.45
CA GLY A 236 -10.96 -12.69 -2.42
C GLY A 236 -10.01 -12.04 -3.42
N VAL A 237 -10.47 -11.09 -4.26
CA VAL A 237 -9.64 -10.30 -5.18
C VAL A 237 -9.50 -8.88 -4.66
N TRP A 238 -10.60 -8.11 -4.67
CA TRP A 238 -10.58 -6.69 -4.28
C TRP A 238 -10.35 -6.49 -2.77
N GLY A 239 -10.72 -7.45 -1.92
CA GLY A 239 -10.50 -7.37 -0.47
C GLY A 239 -9.03 -7.48 -0.05
N ASN A 240 -8.13 -7.87 -0.95
CA ASN A 240 -6.71 -8.07 -0.64
C ASN A 240 -5.86 -6.80 -0.69
N PHE A 241 -6.43 -5.63 -1.02
CA PHE A 241 -5.71 -4.38 -1.10
C PHE A 241 -6.00 -3.50 0.13
N PRO A 242 -5.28 -3.62 1.26
CA PRO A 242 -5.47 -2.71 2.39
C PRO A 242 -4.74 -1.38 2.20
N LEU A 243 -5.32 -0.31 2.74
CA LEU A 243 -4.63 0.98 2.96
C LEU A 243 -4.17 1.08 4.42
N TYR A 244 -2.87 1.22 4.64
CA TYR A 244 -2.28 1.45 5.96
C TYR A 244 -1.82 2.89 6.14
N GLY A 245 -2.04 3.43 7.34
CA GLY A 245 -1.44 4.68 7.80
C GLY A 245 -2.32 5.91 7.61
N ASP A 246 -1.71 7.05 7.25
CA ASP A 246 -2.39 8.33 7.19
C ASP A 246 -3.27 8.42 5.94
N HIS A 247 -4.58 8.37 6.14
CA HIS A 247 -5.54 8.47 5.06
C HIS A 247 -6.22 9.84 4.96
N ARG A 248 -5.77 10.84 5.74
CA ARG A 248 -6.37 12.18 5.77
C ARG A 248 -6.00 12.96 4.51
N SER A 249 -6.90 13.82 4.05
CA SER A 249 -6.69 14.61 2.84
C SER A 249 -5.66 15.73 3.02
N TRP A 250 -5.00 16.09 1.93
CA TRP A 250 -4.09 17.22 1.82
C TRP A 250 -4.46 18.09 0.61
N THR A 251 -3.96 19.32 0.60
CA THR A 251 -4.10 20.22 -0.55
C THR A 251 -3.09 19.85 -1.63
N ILE A 252 -3.56 19.72 -2.87
CA ILE A 252 -2.71 19.59 -4.06
C ILE A 252 -2.23 21.00 -4.45
N GLN A 253 -0.94 21.14 -4.76
CA GLN A 253 -0.32 22.42 -5.16
C GLN A 253 -0.45 22.68 -6.65
#